data_AF-A0A3B0SBS8-F1
#
_entry.id   AF-A0A3B0SBS8-F1
#
_cell.length_a   1.000
_cell.length_b   1.000
_cell.length_c   1.000
_cell.angle_alpha   90.00
_cell.angle_beta   90.00
_cell.angle_gamma   90.00
#
_symmetry.space_group_name_H-M   'P 1'
#
loop_
_entity.id
_entity.type
_entity.pdbx_description
1 polymer ?
#
loop_
_entity_poly.entity_id
_entity_poly.type
_entity_poly.pdbx_seq_one_letter_code
_entity_poly.pdbx_strand_id
1 'polypeptide(L)'
;MTNKADAGENTSPVTKYLKDYMPPDFQIDRVALDFDLRDGVSHIRARSRVRRMVPGRAPLRLDGHDMTLKLVMVNGKELGSDDYILTRQGLVINDLPDQFELVIENDIDPARNTALEGLYISKAMYCTQCEAEGFRRITYFLDQPDVMATYRVRIEADKTTCPVLLSNGNKIDEGDLAAGRHYTIWDDPFPKPSYLFALVAGDLDCLEDHFTTLSGKRVTLRIFVDTADLDKCPHAMDSLKKSFAWDERVYGLEYDLDIFN
;
A
#
# COMPACT_ATOMS: atom_id res chain seq x y z
N MET A 1 -24.40 11.04 14.31
CA MET A 1 -24.10 11.34 15.73
C MET A 1 -22.64 11.68 15.81
N THR A 2 -22.30 12.84 16.37
CA THR A 2 -20.95 13.41 16.43
C THR A 2 -20.04 12.55 17.31
N ASN A 3 -19.05 11.88 16.70
CA ASN A 3 -17.92 11.29 17.42
C ASN A 3 -17.27 12.41 18.24
N LYS A 4 -17.27 12.26 19.57
CA LYS A 4 -16.46 13.11 20.45
C LYS A 4 -14.99 12.84 20.12
N ALA A 5 -14.43 13.65 19.23
CA ALA A 5 -12.99 13.86 19.22
C ALA A 5 -12.63 14.41 20.59
N ASP A 6 -11.84 13.66 21.35
CA ASP A 6 -11.42 14.05 22.68
C ASP A 6 -10.62 15.37 22.56
N ALA A 7 -11.17 16.43 23.15
CA ALA A 7 -10.61 17.77 23.12
C ALA A 7 -9.49 17.85 24.17
N GLY A 8 -8.33 17.28 23.87
CA GLY A 8 -7.20 17.32 24.81
C GLY A 8 -5.93 16.56 24.43
N GLU A 9 -5.84 15.88 23.28
CA GLU A 9 -4.59 15.24 22.89
C GLU A 9 -3.53 16.29 22.52
N ASN A 10 -2.43 16.30 23.27
CA ASN A 10 -1.24 17.09 22.96
C ASN A 10 -0.65 16.60 21.64
N THR A 11 -0.81 17.38 20.57
CA THR A 11 -0.39 17.01 19.21
C THR A 11 1.08 17.28 18.91
N SER A 12 1.89 17.61 19.91
CA SER A 12 3.33 17.79 19.72
C SER A 12 4.00 16.44 19.49
N PRO A 13 4.96 16.36 18.55
CA PRO A 13 5.74 15.15 18.33
C PRO A 13 6.38 14.68 19.64
N VAL A 14 6.19 13.41 19.97
CA VAL A 14 6.85 12.78 21.12
C VAL A 14 8.16 12.17 20.64
N THR A 15 9.26 12.48 21.32
CA THR A 15 10.56 11.88 21.03
C THR A 15 10.49 10.36 21.22
N LYS A 16 10.73 9.61 20.14
CA LYS A 16 10.89 8.15 20.16
C LYS A 16 12.37 7.80 20.39
N TYR A 17 12.68 6.86 21.29
CA TYR A 17 14.05 6.41 21.54
C TYR A 17 14.28 4.97 21.09
N LEU A 18 15.44 4.69 20.50
CA LEU A 18 15.84 3.35 20.09
C LEU A 18 15.78 2.31 21.23
N LYS A 19 16.15 2.72 22.44
CA LYS A 19 16.13 1.85 23.64
C LYS A 19 14.73 1.42 24.08
N ASP A 20 13.68 2.10 23.61
CA ASP A 20 12.29 1.82 23.95
C ASP A 20 11.63 0.89 22.91
N TYR A 21 12.39 0.40 21.93
CA TYR A 21 11.91 -0.58 20.96
C TYR A 21 11.36 -1.82 21.68
N MET A 22 10.16 -2.19 21.28
CA MET A 22 9.51 -3.45 21.64
C MET A 22 9.00 -4.10 20.35
N PRO A 23 9.12 -5.43 20.19
CA PRO A 23 8.50 -6.12 19.07
C PRO A 23 6.98 -5.92 19.10
N PRO A 24 6.29 -5.95 17.96
CA PRO A 24 4.85 -5.75 17.92
C PRO A 24 4.09 -6.87 18.65
N ASP A 25 3.00 -6.49 19.31
CA ASP A 25 2.07 -7.43 19.94
C ASP A 25 1.32 -8.31 18.90
N PHE A 26 1.23 -7.85 17.65
CA PHE A 26 0.54 -8.51 16.54
C PHE A 26 1.35 -8.45 15.25
N GLN A 27 1.21 -9.47 14.40
CA GLN A 27 1.72 -9.51 13.03
C GLN A 27 0.56 -9.55 12.04
N ILE A 28 0.76 -8.96 10.86
CA ILE A 28 -0.09 -9.16 9.69
C ILE A 28 0.64 -10.10 8.73
N ASP A 29 0.07 -11.27 8.45
CA ASP A 29 0.71 -12.26 7.57
C ASP A 29 0.40 -11.99 6.09
N ARG A 30 -0.82 -11.55 5.81
CA ARG A 30 -1.32 -11.22 4.48
C ARG A 30 -2.30 -10.06 4.56
N VAL A 31 -2.21 -9.16 3.60
CA VAL A 31 -3.19 -8.11 3.37
C VAL A 31 -3.71 -8.17 1.93
N ALA A 32 -5.02 -8.08 1.78
CA ALA A 32 -5.68 -7.83 0.51
C ALA A 32 -6.26 -6.41 0.52
N LEU A 33 -5.85 -5.59 -0.44
CA LEU A 33 -6.27 -4.20 -0.58
C LEU A 33 -7.12 -4.06 -1.84
N ASP A 34 -8.30 -3.47 -1.72
CA ASP A 34 -9.09 -3.03 -2.86
C ASP A 34 -9.14 -1.50 -2.86
N PHE A 35 -8.67 -0.89 -3.95
CA PHE A 35 -8.72 0.53 -4.21
C PHE A 35 -9.79 0.82 -5.27
N ASP A 36 -10.88 1.45 -4.87
CA ASP A 36 -11.84 2.07 -5.81
C ASP A 36 -11.46 3.55 -5.94
N LEU A 37 -10.66 3.85 -6.96
CA LEU A 37 -10.20 5.20 -7.26
C LEU A 37 -11.29 5.99 -7.98
N ARG A 38 -11.65 7.14 -7.42
CA ARG A 38 -12.63 8.06 -8.01
C ARG A 38 -12.17 9.50 -7.83
N ASP A 39 -12.67 10.36 -8.71
CA ASP A 39 -12.48 11.80 -8.57
C ASP A 39 -13.03 12.28 -7.22
N GLY A 40 -12.21 13.03 -6.49
CA GLY A 40 -12.45 13.39 -5.09
C GLY A 40 -12.18 12.23 -4.12
N VAL A 41 -13.16 11.35 -3.92
CA VAL A 41 -13.12 10.35 -2.83
C VAL A 41 -12.76 8.97 -3.35
N SER A 42 -11.64 8.41 -2.90
CA SER A 42 -11.26 7.02 -3.14
C SER A 42 -11.67 6.14 -1.95
N HIS A 43 -12.25 4.98 -2.24
CA HIS A 43 -12.69 4.02 -1.23
C HIS A 43 -11.67 2.90 -1.11
N ILE A 44 -11.18 2.68 0.11
CA ILE A 44 -10.16 1.67 0.40
C ILE A 44 -10.80 0.60 1.27
N ARG A 45 -10.61 -0.67 0.88
CA ARG A 45 -10.96 -1.83 1.71
C ARG A 45 -9.71 -2.67 1.95
N ALA A 46 -9.30 -2.76 3.21
CA ALA A 46 -8.17 -3.58 3.65
C ALA A 46 -8.68 -4.82 4.39
N ARG A 47 -8.28 -6.01 3.94
CA ARG A 47 -8.52 -7.29 4.62
C ARG A 47 -7.20 -7.89 5.05
N SER A 48 -6.97 -7.96 6.35
CA SER A 48 -5.72 -8.41 6.95
C SER A 48 -5.91 -9.69 7.74
N ARG A 49 -5.02 -10.67 7.55
CA ARG A 49 -4.89 -11.82 8.44
C ARG A 49 -3.91 -11.47 9.54
N VAL A 50 -4.42 -11.37 10.76
CA VAL A 50 -3.68 -10.88 11.92
C VAL A 50 -3.47 -12.02 12.91
N ARG A 51 -2.27 -12.10 13.48
CA ARG A 51 -1.95 -13.03 14.56
C ARG A 51 -1.25 -12.33 15.71
N ARG A 52 -1.57 -12.72 16.94
CA ARG A 52 -0.91 -12.25 18.16
C ARG A 52 0.48 -12.89 18.28
N MET A 53 1.47 -12.07 18.62
CA MET A 53 2.87 -12.50 18.79
C MET A 53 3.20 -12.86 20.22
N VAL A 54 2.54 -12.22 21.20
CA VAL A 54 2.81 -12.39 22.63
C VAL A 54 1.51 -12.76 23.35
N PRO A 55 1.49 -13.83 24.16
CA PRO A 55 0.30 -14.17 24.96
C PRO A 55 -0.11 -13.00 25.85
N GLY A 56 -1.41 -12.69 25.87
CA GLY A 56 -1.93 -11.61 26.71
C GLY A 56 -3.17 -10.97 26.15
N ARG A 57 -3.52 -9.81 26.70
CA ARG A 57 -4.69 -9.01 26.30
C ARG A 57 -4.29 -7.65 25.76
N ALA A 58 -3.09 -7.55 25.17
CA ALA A 58 -2.67 -6.32 24.51
C ALA A 58 -3.69 -5.96 23.42
N PRO A 59 -4.15 -4.69 23.36
CA PRO A 59 -5.04 -4.24 22.31
C PRO A 59 -4.30 -4.15 20.99
N LEU A 60 -5.00 -4.38 19.87
CA LEU A 60 -4.46 -4.04 18.55
C LEU A 60 -4.48 -2.52 18.41
N ARG A 61 -3.33 -1.92 18.09
CA ARG A 61 -3.18 -0.49 17.84
C ARG A 61 -2.74 -0.30 16.40
N LEU A 62 -3.56 0.37 15.61
CA LEU A 62 -3.30 0.64 14.21
C LEU A 62 -3.10 2.14 14.02
N ASP A 63 -2.03 2.51 13.32
CA ASP A 63 -1.77 3.89 12.92
C ASP A 63 -2.72 4.27 11.79
N GLY A 64 -3.26 5.48 11.83
CA GLY A 64 -4.14 5.99 10.78
C GLY A 64 -4.58 7.44 11.00
N HIS A 65 -4.42 8.30 9.99
CA HIS A 65 -4.92 9.68 10.05
C HIS A 65 -5.31 10.24 8.66
N ASP A 66 -5.98 11.39 8.65
CA ASP A 66 -6.46 12.09 7.44
C ASP A 66 -7.36 11.25 6.52
N MET A 67 -8.16 10.37 7.12
CA MET A 67 -9.13 9.51 6.43
C MET A 67 -10.45 9.44 7.20
N THR A 68 -11.51 8.99 6.53
CA THR A 68 -12.81 8.75 7.16
C THR A 68 -13.05 7.26 7.31
N LEU A 69 -13.03 6.76 8.55
CA LEU A 69 -13.37 5.37 8.86
C LEU A 69 -14.84 5.09 8.51
N LYS A 70 -15.11 4.01 7.79
CA LYS A 70 -16.44 3.59 7.35
C LYS A 70 -16.89 2.28 8.00
N LEU A 71 -15.98 1.32 8.11
CA LEU A 71 -16.28 -0.02 8.59
C LEU A 71 -15.08 -0.61 9.33
N VAL A 72 -15.35 -1.34 10.41
CA VAL A 72 -14.41 -2.27 11.04
C VAL A 72 -15.14 -3.60 11.25
N MET A 73 -14.56 -4.70 10.77
CA MET A 73 -15.06 -6.04 11.06
C MET A 73 -13.95 -6.95 11.56
N VAL A 74 -14.30 -7.84 12.49
CA VAL A 74 -13.43 -8.91 12.97
C VAL A 74 -14.14 -10.24 12.75
N ASN A 75 -13.52 -11.14 11.99
CA ASN A 75 -14.07 -12.46 11.65
C ASN A 75 -15.51 -12.38 11.07
N GLY A 76 -15.75 -11.41 10.19
CA GLY A 76 -17.05 -11.18 9.55
C GLY A 76 -18.11 -10.52 10.44
N LYS A 77 -17.79 -10.20 11.71
CA LYS A 77 -18.67 -9.42 12.60
C LYS A 77 -18.27 -7.95 12.55
N GLU A 78 -19.21 -7.10 12.14
CA GLU A 78 -19.06 -5.64 12.24
C GLU A 78 -18.99 -5.18 13.70
N LEU A 79 -18.05 -4.29 13.97
CA LEU A 79 -17.84 -3.67 15.27
C LEU A 79 -18.61 -2.35 15.33
N GLY A 80 -19.33 -2.13 16.43
CA GLY A 80 -19.95 -0.85 16.73
C GLY A 80 -18.94 0.18 17.22
N SER A 81 -19.34 1.45 17.29
CA SER A 81 -18.49 2.55 17.78
C SER A 81 -18.00 2.36 19.22
N ASP A 82 -18.68 1.52 20.01
CA ASP A 82 -18.32 1.22 21.40
C ASP A 82 -17.31 0.06 21.52
N ASP A 83 -17.05 -0.66 20.42
CA ASP A 83 -16.14 -1.83 20.38
C ASP A 83 -14.68 -1.42 20.09
N TYR A 84 -14.43 -0.17 19.69
CA TYR A 84 -13.11 0.35 19.38
C TYR A 84 -12.95 1.80 19.83
N ILE A 85 -11.70 2.24 19.99
CA ILE A 85 -11.35 3.64 20.27
C ILE A 85 -10.73 4.22 19.01
N LEU A 86 -11.40 5.23 18.45
CA LEU A 86 -10.89 5.99 17.31
C LEU A 86 -10.27 7.29 17.81
N THR A 87 -8.98 7.49 17.55
CA THR A 87 -8.27 8.74 17.87
C THR A 87 -7.91 9.49 16.58
N ARG A 88 -7.25 10.64 16.70
CA ARG A 88 -6.75 11.38 15.53
C ARG A 88 -5.61 10.67 14.81
N GLN A 89 -4.90 9.78 15.50
CA GLN A 89 -3.70 9.12 14.99
C GLN A 89 -3.88 7.62 14.78
N GLY A 90 -5.04 7.04 15.11
CA GLY A 90 -5.21 5.62 14.93
C GLY A 90 -6.52 5.04 15.43
N LEU A 91 -6.54 3.70 15.40
CA LEU A 91 -7.65 2.85 15.79
C LEU A 91 -7.15 1.81 16.80
N VAL A 92 -7.86 1.67 17.92
CA VAL A 92 -7.52 0.72 18.98
C VAL A 92 -8.67 -0.26 19.18
N ILE A 93 -8.39 -1.55 19.10
CA ILE A 93 -9.39 -2.62 19.25
C ILE A 93 -8.95 -3.56 20.38
N ASN A 94 -9.83 -3.77 21.35
CA ASN A 94 -9.58 -4.61 22.53
C ASN A 94 -10.12 -6.03 22.35
N ASP A 95 -9.74 -6.93 23.26
CA ASP A 95 -10.33 -8.27 23.42
C ASP A 95 -10.41 -9.12 22.13
N LEU A 96 -9.37 -8.99 21.30
CA LEU A 96 -9.24 -9.73 20.04
C LEU A 96 -8.74 -11.17 20.27
N PRO A 97 -9.21 -12.14 19.45
CA PRO A 97 -8.63 -13.49 19.39
C PRO A 97 -7.14 -13.47 19.03
N ASP A 98 -6.46 -14.60 19.25
CA ASP A 98 -5.04 -14.73 18.89
C ASP A 98 -4.82 -14.79 17.37
N GLN A 99 -5.83 -15.17 16.60
CA GLN A 99 -5.82 -15.13 15.14
C GLN A 99 -7.20 -14.69 14.63
N PHE A 100 -7.22 -13.74 13.69
CA PHE A 100 -8.47 -13.22 13.15
C PHE A 100 -8.25 -12.59 11.77
N GLU A 101 -9.34 -12.51 11.02
CA GLU A 101 -9.43 -11.62 9.86
C GLU A 101 -9.97 -10.26 10.32
N LEU A 102 -9.21 -9.21 10.02
CA LEU A 102 -9.61 -7.83 10.21
C LEU A 102 -9.99 -7.24 8.86
N VAL A 103 -11.14 -6.59 8.80
CA VAL A 103 -11.55 -5.82 7.62
C VAL A 103 -11.77 -4.37 8.02
N ILE A 104 -11.16 -3.46 7.28
CA ILE A 104 -11.33 -2.02 7.46
C ILE A 104 -11.75 -1.42 6.13
N GLU A 105 -12.77 -0.57 6.15
CA GLU A 105 -13.07 0.32 5.04
C GLU A 105 -12.91 1.77 5.49
N ASN A 106 -12.26 2.56 4.64
CA ASN A 106 -12.09 3.98 4.86
C ASN A 106 -12.12 4.74 3.52
N ASP A 107 -12.49 6.02 3.62
CA ASP A 107 -12.46 6.96 2.49
C ASP A 107 -11.25 7.90 2.65
N ILE A 108 -10.57 8.20 1.55
CA ILE A 108 -9.51 9.20 1.45
C ILE A 108 -9.77 10.15 0.28
N ASP A 109 -9.18 11.35 0.33
CA ASP A 109 -9.23 12.35 -0.75
C ASP A 109 -7.81 12.66 -1.26
N PRO A 110 -7.33 11.91 -2.29
CA PRO A 110 -5.98 12.09 -2.82
C PRO A 110 -5.75 13.47 -3.44
N ALA A 111 -6.80 14.10 -3.97
CA ALA A 111 -6.71 15.43 -4.61
C ALA A 111 -6.44 16.54 -3.58
N ARG A 112 -6.89 16.35 -2.34
CA ARG A 112 -6.61 17.29 -1.23
C ARG A 112 -5.32 16.99 -0.47
N ASN A 113 -4.61 15.91 -0.80
CA ASN A 113 -3.38 15.54 -0.13
C ASN A 113 -2.16 16.32 -0.65
N THR A 114 -1.95 17.53 -0.13
CA THR A 114 -0.82 18.40 -0.50
C THR A 114 0.50 18.05 0.18
N ALA A 115 0.49 17.05 1.07
CA ALA A 115 1.69 16.63 1.80
C ALA A 115 2.53 15.61 1.03
N LEU A 116 2.00 15.05 -0.07
CA LEU A 116 2.71 14.12 -0.97
C LEU A 116 3.22 12.85 -0.26
N GLU A 117 2.41 12.34 0.66
CA GLU A 117 2.67 11.15 1.47
C GLU A 117 1.36 10.37 1.64
N GLY A 118 1.42 9.04 1.60
CA GLY A 118 0.26 8.19 1.37
C GLY A 118 -0.13 8.20 -0.10
N LEU A 119 -1.43 8.15 -0.41
CA LEU A 119 -1.95 8.28 -1.77
C LEU A 119 -2.26 9.76 -2.07
N TYR A 120 -1.75 10.28 -3.18
CA TYR A 120 -1.94 11.67 -3.59
C TYR A 120 -2.00 11.79 -5.12
N ILE A 121 -2.36 12.99 -5.61
CA ILE A 121 -2.32 13.32 -7.04
C ILE A 121 -1.04 14.08 -7.37
N SER A 122 -0.27 13.57 -8.33
CA SER A 122 0.83 14.28 -8.98
C SER A 122 0.44 14.57 -10.43
N LYS A 123 0.34 15.86 -10.78
CA LYS A 123 -0.26 16.34 -12.04
C LYS A 123 -1.70 15.80 -12.20
N ALA A 124 -1.87 14.72 -12.97
CA ALA A 124 -3.16 14.08 -13.26
C ALA A 124 -3.19 12.59 -12.87
N MET A 125 -2.19 12.11 -12.13
CA MET A 125 -2.02 10.70 -11.81
C MET A 125 -2.06 10.47 -10.30
N TYR A 126 -2.64 9.34 -9.90
CA TYR A 126 -2.51 8.83 -8.54
C TYR A 126 -1.14 8.21 -8.36
N CYS A 127 -0.45 8.58 -7.30
CA CYS A 127 0.78 7.93 -6.89
C CYS A 127 0.89 7.87 -5.37
N THR A 128 1.75 6.98 -4.89
CA THR A 128 1.98 6.78 -3.47
C THR A 128 3.41 7.07 -3.06
N GLN A 129 3.57 7.61 -1.86
CA GLN A 129 4.83 7.66 -1.13
C GLN A 129 4.58 7.16 0.29
N CYS A 130 5.11 5.98 0.63
CA CYS A 130 4.82 5.32 1.91
C CYS A 130 6.00 5.40 2.89
N GLU A 131 7.23 5.62 2.44
CA GLU A 131 8.37 5.79 3.34
C GLU A 131 8.39 7.22 3.91
N ALA A 132 8.53 7.41 5.23
CA ALA A 132 8.75 6.38 6.27
C ALA A 132 7.47 5.84 6.93
N GLU A 133 6.43 6.66 7.03
CA GLU A 133 5.21 6.39 7.80
C GLU A 133 3.96 6.84 7.02
N GLY A 134 3.99 6.73 5.68
CA GLY A 134 2.94 7.26 4.80
C GLY A 134 1.78 6.29 4.55
N PHE A 135 1.97 4.99 4.79
CA PHE A 135 0.91 4.00 4.54
C PHE A 135 -0.28 4.18 5.48
N ARG A 136 -0.06 4.67 6.71
CA ARG A 136 -1.13 5.08 7.64
C ARG A 136 -2.00 6.25 7.15
N ARG A 137 -1.72 6.84 5.99
CA ARG A 137 -2.58 7.82 5.32
C ARG A 137 -3.42 7.20 4.20
N ILE A 138 -3.34 5.88 4.04
CA ILE A 138 -4.10 5.10 3.06
C ILE A 138 -5.17 4.26 3.77
N THR A 139 -4.79 3.53 4.82
CA THR A 139 -5.69 2.73 5.66
C THR A 139 -5.11 2.61 7.06
N TYR A 140 -5.93 2.25 8.05
CA TYR A 140 -5.44 1.88 9.38
C TYR A 140 -4.58 0.61 9.29
N PHE A 141 -3.33 0.67 9.76
CA PHE A 141 -2.38 -0.42 9.63
C PHE A 141 -1.35 -0.45 10.78
N LEU A 142 -0.62 -1.56 10.92
CA LEU A 142 0.60 -1.61 11.73
C LEU A 142 1.75 -1.03 10.91
N ASP A 143 1.85 0.30 10.85
CA ASP A 143 2.73 1.01 9.93
C ASP A 143 4.15 1.15 10.49
N GLN A 144 4.80 0.00 10.69
CA GLN A 144 6.14 -0.15 11.23
C GLN A 144 6.93 -1.21 10.42
N PRO A 145 8.24 -1.02 10.23
CA PRO A 145 9.01 -1.78 9.23
C PRO A 145 9.30 -3.25 9.62
N ASP A 146 9.14 -3.62 10.88
CA ASP A 146 9.26 -5.00 11.36
C ASP A 146 7.97 -5.81 11.21
N VAL A 147 6.86 -5.18 10.79
CA VAL A 147 5.63 -5.87 10.38
C VAL A 147 5.62 -6.07 8.87
N MET A 148 6.12 -7.23 8.44
CA MET A 148 6.11 -7.65 7.04
C MET A 148 4.90 -8.52 6.72
N ALA A 149 4.20 -8.19 5.63
CA ALA A 149 3.05 -8.92 5.11
C ALA A 149 3.20 -9.20 3.61
N THR A 150 2.54 -10.24 3.11
CA THR A 150 2.32 -10.41 1.66
C THR A 150 1.12 -9.58 1.21
N TYR A 151 1.17 -9.04 -0.02
CA TYR A 151 0.16 -8.09 -0.51
C TYR A 151 -0.52 -8.62 -1.76
N ARG A 152 -1.86 -8.57 -1.76
CA ARG A 152 -2.67 -8.67 -2.97
C ARG A 152 -3.46 -7.39 -3.16
N VAL A 153 -3.31 -6.73 -4.30
CA VAL A 153 -3.83 -5.38 -4.52
C VAL A 153 -4.73 -5.39 -5.75
N ARG A 154 -5.99 -5.05 -5.56
CA ARG A 154 -6.93 -4.77 -6.66
C ARG A 154 -7.07 -3.26 -6.79
N ILE A 155 -6.95 -2.76 -8.00
CA ILE A 155 -7.14 -1.35 -8.32
C ILE A 155 -8.25 -1.25 -9.34
N GLU A 156 -9.23 -0.39 -9.08
CA GLU A 156 -10.30 -0.06 -10.01
C GLU A 156 -10.30 1.45 -10.25
N ALA A 157 -10.40 1.87 -11.52
CA ALA A 157 -10.43 3.28 -11.89
C ALA A 157 -11.24 3.50 -13.17
N ASP A 158 -11.44 4.77 -13.55
CA ASP A 158 -11.93 5.13 -14.87
C ASP A 158 -10.85 4.82 -15.93
N LYS A 159 -11.25 4.10 -16.99
CA LYS A 159 -10.33 3.62 -18.03
C LYS A 159 -9.79 4.74 -18.91
N THR A 160 -10.49 5.88 -18.99
CA THR A 160 -10.08 7.04 -19.80
C THR A 160 -9.04 7.86 -19.07
N THR A 161 -9.23 8.13 -17.78
CA THR A 161 -8.28 8.94 -16.99
C THR A 161 -7.12 8.12 -16.43
N CYS A 162 -7.31 6.82 -16.25
CA CYS A 162 -6.31 5.94 -15.64
C CYS A 162 -6.16 4.62 -16.41
N PRO A 163 -5.83 4.62 -17.72
CA PRO A 163 -5.67 3.39 -18.50
C PRO A 163 -4.54 2.47 -17.98
N VAL A 164 -3.59 2.99 -17.20
CA VAL A 164 -2.52 2.23 -16.56
C VAL A 164 -2.76 2.16 -15.05
N LEU A 165 -2.81 0.94 -14.49
CA LEU A 165 -3.01 0.65 -13.06
C LEU A 165 -1.93 -0.32 -12.54
N LEU A 166 -1.01 0.18 -11.73
CA LEU A 166 0.19 -0.54 -11.27
C LEU A 166 0.22 -0.67 -9.74
N SER A 167 0.75 -1.79 -9.26
CA SER A 167 1.20 -1.97 -7.88
C SER A 167 2.41 -2.92 -7.84
N ASN A 168 2.89 -3.26 -6.64
CA ASN A 168 4.03 -4.17 -6.47
C ASN A 168 3.70 -5.61 -6.93
N GLY A 169 4.74 -6.36 -7.28
CA GLY A 169 4.61 -7.78 -7.64
C GLY A 169 4.20 -7.98 -9.09
N ASN A 170 3.44 -9.05 -9.34
CA ASN A 170 3.04 -9.47 -10.68
C ASN A 170 1.55 -9.16 -10.93
N LYS A 171 1.21 -8.69 -12.13
CA LYS A 171 -0.19 -8.54 -12.56
C LYS A 171 -0.79 -9.92 -12.83
N ILE A 172 -1.73 -10.35 -11.99
CA ILE A 172 -2.35 -11.68 -12.05
C ILE A 172 -3.74 -11.70 -12.68
N ASP A 173 -4.40 -10.53 -12.79
CA ASP A 173 -5.71 -10.41 -13.42
C ASP A 173 -5.94 -8.98 -13.90
N GLU A 174 -6.78 -8.81 -14.92
CA GLU A 174 -7.26 -7.51 -15.40
C GLU A 174 -8.59 -7.67 -16.15
N GLY A 175 -9.41 -6.63 -16.16
CA GLY A 175 -10.68 -6.69 -16.87
C GLY A 175 -11.44 -5.38 -16.91
N ASP A 176 -12.43 -5.34 -17.80
CA ASP A 176 -13.36 -4.21 -17.91
C ASP A 176 -14.49 -4.33 -16.87
N LEU A 177 -14.96 -3.18 -16.40
CA LEU A 177 -16.09 -3.02 -15.50
C LEU A 177 -17.19 -2.19 -16.17
N ALA A 178 -18.36 -2.14 -15.54
CA ALA A 178 -19.45 -1.28 -16.01
C ALA A 178 -19.05 0.20 -15.98
N ALA A 179 -19.78 1.02 -16.75
CA ALA A 179 -19.65 2.48 -16.78
C ALA A 179 -18.25 3.01 -17.12
N GLY A 180 -17.53 2.33 -18.03
CA GLY A 180 -16.23 2.82 -18.54
C GLY A 180 -15.05 2.62 -17.60
N ARG A 181 -15.23 1.81 -16.55
CA ARG A 181 -14.18 1.47 -15.59
C ARG A 181 -13.47 0.19 -15.96
N HIS A 182 -12.34 -0.07 -15.32
CA HIS A 182 -11.59 -1.31 -15.45
C HIS A 182 -10.84 -1.61 -14.14
N TYR A 183 -10.20 -2.76 -14.08
CA TYR A 183 -9.38 -3.15 -12.94
C TYR A 183 -8.11 -3.88 -13.33
N THR A 184 -7.13 -3.86 -12.42
CA THR A 184 -6.00 -4.80 -12.38
C THR A 184 -5.89 -5.43 -11.00
N ILE A 185 -5.34 -6.64 -10.91
CA ILE A 185 -5.00 -7.30 -9.66
C ILE A 185 -3.51 -7.65 -9.69
N TRP A 186 -2.81 -7.27 -8.63
CA TRP A 186 -1.40 -7.52 -8.41
C TRP A 186 -1.21 -8.41 -7.19
N ASP A 187 -0.26 -9.33 -7.26
CA ASP A 187 0.12 -10.20 -6.14
C ASP A 187 1.65 -10.17 -5.98
N ASP A 188 2.09 -9.77 -4.80
CA ASP A 188 3.50 -9.77 -4.41
C ASP A 188 3.73 -10.91 -3.40
N PRO A 189 4.47 -11.95 -3.80
CA PRO A 189 4.67 -13.14 -2.98
C PRO A 189 5.64 -12.91 -1.82
N PHE A 190 6.42 -11.80 -1.83
CA PHE A 190 7.42 -11.54 -0.82
C PHE A 190 6.85 -10.71 0.33
N PRO A 191 7.02 -11.16 1.59
CA PRO A 191 6.66 -10.34 2.74
C PRO A 191 7.46 -9.04 2.73
N LYS A 192 6.75 -7.91 2.76
CA LYS A 192 7.35 -6.58 2.81
C LYS A 192 6.68 -5.69 3.87
N PRO A 193 7.42 -4.73 4.44
CA PRO A 193 6.81 -3.69 5.26
C PRO A 193 5.95 -2.75 4.42
N SER A 194 4.99 -2.08 5.08
CA SER A 194 4.05 -1.13 4.47
C SER A 194 4.72 0.03 3.75
N TYR A 195 5.90 0.47 4.19
CA TYR A 195 6.61 1.58 3.54
C TYR A 195 7.08 1.27 2.11
N LEU A 196 7.18 -0.02 1.73
CA LEU A 196 7.49 -0.46 0.36
C LEU A 196 6.25 -0.65 -0.52
N PHE A 197 5.05 -0.39 0.00
CA PHE A 197 3.83 -0.40 -0.80
C PHE A 197 3.86 0.73 -1.84
N ALA A 198 3.52 0.39 -3.08
CA ALA A 198 3.36 1.34 -4.15
C ALA A 198 2.06 1.10 -4.94
N LEU A 199 1.41 2.19 -5.34
CA LEU A 199 0.31 2.23 -6.29
C LEU A 199 0.52 3.41 -7.24
N VAL A 200 0.35 3.17 -8.54
CA VAL A 200 0.31 4.21 -9.57
C VAL A 200 -0.90 4.00 -10.46
N ALA A 201 -1.67 5.05 -10.73
CA ALA A 201 -2.77 5.01 -11.69
C ALA A 201 -2.83 6.31 -12.51
N GLY A 202 -2.85 6.18 -13.84
CA GLY A 202 -2.78 7.35 -14.73
C GLY A 202 -2.75 7.01 -16.22
N ASP A 203 -2.70 8.05 -17.04
CA ASP A 203 -2.46 7.96 -18.48
C ASP A 203 -0.95 8.07 -18.74
N LEU A 204 -0.32 6.93 -19.02
CA LEU A 204 1.13 6.76 -19.07
C LEU A 204 1.51 5.95 -20.31
N ASP A 205 2.56 6.39 -21.00
CA ASP A 205 3.25 5.57 -21.98
C ASP A 205 4.32 4.70 -21.32
N CYS A 206 4.68 3.60 -21.98
CA CYS A 206 5.61 2.62 -21.46
C CYS A 206 6.73 2.34 -22.46
N LEU A 207 7.98 2.53 -22.03
CA LEU A 207 9.14 1.91 -22.68
C LEU A 207 9.33 0.52 -22.07
N GLU A 208 9.02 -0.52 -22.84
CA GLU A 208 9.23 -1.92 -22.44
C GLU A 208 10.51 -2.50 -23.08
N ASP A 209 11.27 -3.24 -22.28
CA ASP A 209 12.41 -4.03 -22.71
C ASP A 209 12.55 -5.27 -21.82
N HIS A 210 13.63 -6.03 -21.97
CA HIS A 210 13.85 -7.26 -21.23
C HIS A 210 15.31 -7.39 -20.78
N PHE A 211 15.51 -8.11 -19.68
CA PHE A 211 16.81 -8.56 -19.21
C PHE A 211 16.78 -10.08 -19.00
N THR A 212 17.89 -10.77 -19.25
CA THR A 212 18.01 -12.21 -18.97
C THR A 212 19.05 -12.38 -17.89
N THR A 213 18.65 -12.93 -16.74
CA THR A 213 19.54 -13.16 -15.60
C THR A 213 20.58 -14.23 -15.89
N LEU A 214 21.61 -14.34 -15.05
CA LEU A 214 22.64 -15.38 -15.18
C LEU A 214 22.06 -16.81 -15.22
N SER A 215 21.00 -17.09 -14.44
CA SER A 215 20.30 -18.39 -14.45
C SER A 215 19.38 -18.61 -15.65
N GLY A 216 19.20 -17.59 -16.50
CA GLY A 216 18.37 -17.66 -17.71
C GLY A 216 16.93 -17.19 -17.51
N LYS A 217 16.57 -16.62 -16.36
CA LYS A 217 15.24 -16.02 -16.14
C LYS A 217 15.11 -14.77 -17.01
N ARG A 218 14.03 -14.68 -17.79
CA ARG A 218 13.70 -13.47 -18.57
C ARG A 218 12.83 -12.55 -17.72
N VAL A 219 13.36 -11.38 -17.39
CA VAL A 219 12.67 -10.31 -16.64
C VAL A 219 12.15 -9.28 -17.62
N THR A 220 10.87 -8.89 -17.47
CA THR A 220 10.28 -7.77 -18.22
C THR A 220 10.63 -6.46 -17.52
N LEU A 221 11.19 -5.51 -18.24
CA LEU A 221 11.54 -4.18 -17.72
C LEU A 221 10.60 -3.16 -18.34
N ARG A 222 9.97 -2.32 -17.51
CA ARG A 222 9.09 -1.26 -17.95
C ARG A 222 9.50 0.04 -17.30
N ILE A 223 9.38 1.12 -18.07
CA ILE A 223 9.52 2.49 -17.57
C ILE A 223 8.29 3.25 -18.03
N PHE A 224 7.46 3.67 -17.07
CA PHE A 224 6.25 4.43 -17.33
C PHE A 224 6.50 5.93 -17.20
N VAL A 225 6.07 6.71 -18.20
CA VAL A 225 6.24 8.16 -18.24
C VAL A 225 5.06 8.85 -18.92
N ASP A 226 4.95 10.17 -18.75
CA ASP A 226 4.10 11.00 -19.60
C ASP A 226 4.54 10.82 -21.08
N THR A 227 3.60 10.79 -22.03
CA THR A 227 3.88 10.60 -23.47
C THR A 227 4.98 11.50 -24.02
N ALA A 228 5.04 12.76 -23.55
CA ALA A 228 6.03 13.74 -24.00
C ALA A 228 7.47 13.45 -23.55
N ASP A 229 7.67 12.44 -22.69
CA ASP A 229 8.96 12.06 -22.12
C ASP A 229 9.45 10.67 -22.57
N LEU A 230 8.67 9.94 -23.37
CA LEU A 230 8.99 8.57 -23.79
C LEU A 230 10.34 8.47 -24.52
N ASP A 231 10.66 9.46 -25.35
CA ASP A 231 11.92 9.54 -26.11
C ASP A 231 13.15 9.79 -25.24
N LYS A 232 12.95 10.17 -23.97
CA LYS A 232 14.02 10.44 -22.98
C LYS A 232 14.36 9.20 -22.14
N CYS A 233 13.55 8.15 -22.20
CA CYS A 233 13.69 6.94 -21.41
C CYS A 233 14.84 5.97 -21.79
N PRO A 234 15.41 5.94 -23.02
CA PRO A 234 16.40 4.93 -23.39
C PRO A 234 17.63 4.87 -22.45
N HIS A 235 18.11 6.03 -21.98
CA HIS A 235 19.26 6.06 -21.06
C HIS A 235 18.95 5.42 -19.70
N ALA A 236 17.72 5.60 -19.20
CA ALA A 236 17.27 4.99 -17.95
C ALA A 236 17.16 3.47 -18.08
N MET A 237 16.61 2.97 -19.19
CA MET A 237 16.52 1.52 -19.48
C MET A 237 17.90 0.88 -19.57
N ASP A 238 18.84 1.50 -20.27
CA ASP A 238 20.23 1.04 -20.34
C ASP A 238 20.90 1.01 -18.97
N SER A 239 20.61 2.01 -18.13
CA SER A 239 21.16 2.08 -16.78
C SER A 239 20.58 0.99 -15.89
N LEU A 240 19.28 0.71 -15.98
CA LEU A 240 18.61 -0.37 -15.25
C LEU A 240 19.23 -1.74 -15.58
N LYS A 241 19.41 -2.04 -16.86
CA LYS A 241 20.08 -3.28 -17.32
C LYS A 241 21.52 -3.38 -16.81
N LYS A 242 22.26 -2.28 -16.80
CA LYS A 242 23.62 -2.24 -16.24
C LYS A 242 23.63 -2.48 -14.74
N SER A 243 22.66 -1.97 -14.00
CA SER A 243 22.51 -2.23 -12.56
C SER A 243 22.26 -3.71 -12.29
N PHE A 244 21.31 -4.33 -13.00
CA PHE A 244 21.05 -5.78 -12.91
C PHE A 244 22.32 -6.60 -13.17
N ALA A 245 22.97 -6.36 -14.31
CA ALA A 245 24.19 -7.09 -14.68
C ALA A 245 25.36 -6.85 -13.71
N TRP A 246 25.45 -5.66 -13.13
CA TRP A 246 26.49 -5.34 -12.16
C TRP A 246 26.25 -6.08 -10.84
N ASP A 247 25.01 -6.10 -10.35
CA ASP A 247 24.65 -6.76 -9.08
C ASP A 247 24.87 -8.28 -9.16
N GLU A 248 24.48 -8.89 -10.29
CA GLU A 248 24.76 -10.28 -10.60
C GLU A 248 26.27 -10.58 -10.65
N ARG A 249 27.06 -9.73 -11.32
CA ARG A 249 28.50 -9.94 -11.46
C ARG A 249 29.27 -9.72 -10.16
N VAL A 250 28.89 -8.72 -9.38
CA VAL A 250 29.67 -8.26 -8.22
C VAL A 250 29.22 -8.96 -6.95
N TYR A 251 27.92 -9.15 -6.76
CA TYR A 251 27.33 -9.70 -5.54
C TYR A 251 26.65 -11.06 -5.75
N GLY A 252 26.44 -11.50 -6.99
CA GLY A 252 25.73 -12.76 -7.27
C GLY A 252 24.23 -12.67 -6.98
N LEU A 253 23.65 -11.48 -7.09
CA LEU A 253 22.24 -11.22 -6.80
C LEU A 253 21.46 -11.10 -8.11
N GLU A 254 20.63 -12.10 -8.41
CA GLU A 254 19.67 -12.05 -9.52
C GLU A 254 18.33 -11.45 -9.07
N TYR A 255 17.64 -10.80 -10.00
CA TYR A 255 16.30 -10.28 -9.73
C TYR A 255 15.27 -11.40 -9.55
N ASP A 256 14.39 -11.26 -8.56
CA ASP A 256 13.54 -12.33 -8.03
C ASP A 256 12.11 -12.34 -8.60
N LEU A 257 11.64 -11.22 -9.16
CA LEU A 257 10.31 -11.07 -9.79
C LEU A 257 10.35 -11.17 -11.32
N ASP A 258 9.19 -11.31 -11.95
CA ASP A 258 9.06 -11.49 -13.41
C ASP A 258 9.02 -10.15 -14.16
N ILE A 259 8.67 -9.07 -13.44
CA ILE A 259 8.49 -7.72 -13.98
C ILE A 259 9.13 -6.71 -13.02
N PHE A 260 9.87 -5.75 -13.57
CA PHE A 260 10.29 -4.52 -12.91
C PHE A 260 9.60 -3.34 -13.62
N ASN A 261 8.78 -2.57 -12.89
CA ASN A 261 8.06 -1.40 -13.42
C ASN A 261 8.70 -0.07 -12.97
#